data_AF-A0A0F8WE35-F1
#
_entry.id   AF-A0A0F8WE35-F1
#
_cell.length_a   1.000
_cell.length_b   1.000
_cell.length_c   1.000
_cell.angle_alpha   90.00
_cell.angle_beta   90.00
_cell.angle_gamma   90.00
#
_symmetry.space_group_name_H-M   'P 1'
#
loop_
_entity.id
_entity.type
_entity.pdbx_description
1 polymer ?
#
loop_
_entity_poly.entity_id
_entity_poly.type
_entity_poly.pdbx_seq_one_letter_code
_entity_poly.pdbx_strand_id
1 'polypeptide(L)' 'MKFCTDCENILIPKNGNLFCRTCKKEFEFDNNTNDYIIVKKIQHHEGEIEPIILRGVLKTN' A
#
# COMPACT_ATOMS: atom_id res chain seq x y z
N MET A 1 6.40 -8.25 0.21
CA MET A 1 5.73 -7.43 1.24
C MET A 1 6.48 -7.66 2.55
N LYS A 2 6.98 -6.63 3.24
CA LYS A 2 7.76 -6.75 4.49
C LYS A 2 6.89 -6.39 5.70
N PHE A 3 7.06 -7.12 6.80
CA PHE A 3 6.32 -6.95 8.05
C PHE A 3 7.26 -6.48 9.16
N CYS A 4 6.70 -5.76 10.12
CA CYS A 4 7.43 -5.30 11.30
C CYS A 4 7.74 -6.49 12.19
N THR A 5 9.01 -6.63 12.59
CA THR A 5 9.48 -7.73 13.46
C THR A 5 8.91 -7.67 14.88
N ASP A 6 8.44 -6.50 15.33
CA ASP A 6 7.96 -6.31 16.70
C ASP A 6 6.45 -6.49 16.86
N CYS A 7 5.67 -6.22 15.82
CA CYS A 7 4.22 -6.14 15.92
C CYS A 7 3.47 -6.73 14.72
N GLU A 8 4.20 -7.40 13.83
CA GLU A 8 3.70 -8.17 12.67
C GLU A 8 2.82 -7.35 11.71
N ASN A 9 2.79 -6.03 11.85
CA ASN A 9 2.08 -5.13 10.95
C ASN A 9 2.88 -4.84 9.69
N ILE A 10 2.16 -4.56 8.60
CA ILE A 10 2.78 -4.21 7.32
C ILE A 10 3.64 -2.96 7.46
N LEU A 11 4.87 -3.03 6.94
CA LEU A 11 5.76 -1.88 6.82
C LEU A 11 5.42 -1.08 5.57
N ILE A 12 5.33 0.24 5.73
CA ILE A 12 4.96 1.16 4.66
C ILE A 12 6.21 1.94 4.24
N PRO A 13 6.53 2.03 2.93
CA PRO A 13 7.60 2.90 2.45
C PRO A 13 7.34 4.36 2.82
N LYS A 14 8.30 5.02 3.46
CA LYS A 14 8.26 6.43 3.86
C LYS A 14 9.66 7.02 3.73
N ASN A 15 9.82 8.07 2.92
CA ASN A 15 11.08 8.79 2.71
C ASN A 15 12.28 7.90 2.34
N GLY A 16 12.05 6.79 1.62
CA GLY A 16 13.11 5.85 1.24
C GLY A 16 13.43 4.79 2.30
N ASN A 17 12.75 4.80 3.45
CA ASN A 17 12.84 3.76 4.49
C ASN A 17 11.49 3.06 4.66
N LEU A 18 11.45 2.00 5.47
CA LEU A 18 10.23 1.28 5.85
C LEU A 18 9.76 1.73 7.22
N PHE A 19 8.51 2.17 7.33
CA PHE A 19 7.92 2.67 8.57
C PHE A 19 6.77 1.78 9.02
N CYS A 20 6.77 1.41 10.31
CA CYS A 20 5.63 0.77 10.93
C CYS A 20 4.74 1.80 11.62
N ARG A 21 3.46 1.89 11.25
CA ARG A 21 2.50 2.80 11.92
C ARG A 21 2.14 2.37 13.34
N THR A 22 2.16 1.08 13.63
CA THR A 22 1.75 0.54 14.94
C THR A 22 2.79 0.82 16.01
N CYS A 23 4.05 0.47 15.75
CA CYS A 23 5.13 0.67 16.74
C CYS A 23 5.95 1.94 16.49
N LYS A 24 5.65 2.71 15.43
CA LYS A 24 6.34 3.95 15.03
C LYS A 24 7.85 3.79 14.78
N LYS A 25 8.31 2.56 14.50
CA LYS A 25 9.71 2.27 14.18
C LYS A 25 10.00 2.44 12.69
N GLU A 26 11.22 2.84 12.40
CA GLU A 26 11.79 2.93 11.06
C GLU A 26 12.80 1.82 10.84
N PHE A 27 12.78 1.25 9.64
CA PHE A 27 13.62 0.15 9.20
C PHE A 27 14.26 0.56 7.87
N GLU A 28 15.51 0.21 7.69
CA GLU A 28 16.23 0.53 6.46
C GLU A 28 15.63 -0.24 5.27
N PHE A 29 15.30 0.48 4.19
CA PHE A 29 14.87 -0.16 2.96
C PHE A 29 16.12 -0.48 2.14
N ASP A 30 16.60 -1.71 2.30
CA ASP A 30 17.72 -2.19 1.50
C ASP A 30 17.29 -2.29 0.02
N ASN A 31 17.70 -1.31 -0.79
CA ASN A 31 17.41 -1.21 -2.21
C ASN A 31 18.13 -2.28 -3.05
N ASN A 32 18.97 -3.12 -2.43
CA ASN A 32 19.80 -4.11 -3.11
C ASN A 32 19.08 -5.41 -3.49
N THR A 33 17.83 -5.59 -3.06
CA THR A 33 17.00 -6.69 -3.58
C THR A 33 16.30 -6.21 -4.84
N ASN A 34 16.69 -6.76 -6.00
CA ASN A 34 16.04 -6.70 -7.33
C ASN A 34 14.54 -7.11 -7.35
N ASP A 35 13.87 -7.13 -6.19
CA ASP A 35 12.54 -7.69 -5.99
C ASP A 35 11.40 -6.72 -6.33
N TYR A 36 11.69 -5.43 -6.56
CA TYR A 36 10.67 -4.42 -6.81
C TYR A 36 11.11 -3.40 -7.86
N ILE A 37 10.52 -3.47 -9.05
CA ILE A 37 10.55 -2.35 -10.02
C ILE A 37 9.34 -1.48 -9.69
N ILE A 38 9.54 -0.21 -9.39
CA ILE A 38 8.42 0.76 -9.26
C ILE A 38 7.91 1.05 -10.68
N VAL A 39 6.94 0.26 -11.16
CA VAL A 39 6.54 0.28 -12.59
C VAL A 39 5.60 1.44 -12.94
N LYS A 40 4.89 2.05 -11.98
CA LYS A 40 3.97 3.16 -12.28
C LYS A 40 3.65 3.99 -11.05
N LYS A 41 3.85 5.31 -11.16
CA LYS A 41 3.21 6.28 -10.26
C LYS A 41 1.74 6.37 -10.69
N ILE A 42 0.83 5.85 -9.87
CA ILE A 42 -0.61 6.09 -10.09
C ILE A 42 -0.89 7.46 -9.50
N GLN A 43 -1.23 8.42 -10.36
CA GLN A 43 -1.70 9.74 -9.97
C GLN A 43 -3.22 9.64 -9.85
N HIS A 44 -3.75 9.40 -8.65
CA HIS A 44 -5.18 9.55 -8.40
C HIS A 44 -5.51 11.04 -8.40
N HIS A 45 -6.20 11.51 -9.44
CA HIS A 45 -6.81 12.83 -9.42
C HIS A 45 -8.04 12.77 -8.50
N GLU A 46 -8.22 13.75 -7.62
CA GLU A 46 -9.35 13.80 -6.66
C GLU A 46 -10.75 13.78 -7.32
N GLY A 47 -10.83 13.90 -8.65
CA GLY A 47 -12.05 13.77 -9.44
C GLY A 47 -12.34 12.37 -9.99
N GLU A 48 -11.45 11.39 -9.82
CA GLU A 48 -11.69 10.01 -10.24
C GLU A 48 -12.40 9.25 -9.12
N ILE A 49 -13.73 9.22 -9.20
CA ILE A 49 -14.57 8.40 -8.32
C ILE A 49 -14.37 6.93 -8.76
N GLU A 50 -13.64 6.15 -7.97
CA GLU A 50 -13.59 4.70 -8.18
C GLU A 50 -15.02 4.14 -8.13
N PRO A 51 -15.45 3.34 -9.13
CA PRO A 51 -16.81 2.83 -9.15
C PRO A 51 -17.01 1.87 -7.96
N ILE A 52 -17.94 2.21 -7.08
CA ILE A 52 -18.41 1.29 -6.04
C ILE A 52 -19.24 0.20 -6.74
N ILE A 53 -18.63 -0.95 -7.01
CA ILE A 53 -19.35 -2.12 -7.51
C ILE A 53 -20.12 -2.76 -6.35
N LEU A 54 -21.39 -2.39 -6.19
CA LEU A 54 -22.31 -3.10 -5.32
C LEU A 54 -22.75 -4.39 -6.00
N ARG A 55 -22.23 -5.54 -5.56
CA ARG A 55 -22.77 -6.86 -5.94
C ARG A 55 -24.12 -7.07 -5.23
N GLY A 56 -25.21 -6.78 -5.93
CA GLY A 56 -26.60 -7.03 -5.53
C GLY A 56 -27.38 -5.72 -5.41
N VAL A 57 -28.47 -5.45 -6.12
CA VAL A 57 -29.50 -6.32 -6.70
C VAL A 57 -30.04 -5.62 -7.96
N LEU A 58 -29.79 -6.17 -9.15
CA LEU A 58 -30.60 -5.84 -10.32
C LEU A 58 -31.94 -6.53 -10.13
N LYS A 59 -32.94 -5.82 -9.58
CA LYS A 59 -34.34 -6.20 -9.77
C LYS A 59 -34.69 -5.82 -11.21
N THR A 60 -34.77 -6.83 -12.07
CA THR A 60 -35.49 -6.74 -13.34
C THR A 60 -36.96 -6.46 -13.03
N ASN A 61 -37.49 -5.39 -13.63
CA ASN A 61 -38.91 -5.21 -13.90
C ASN A 61 -39.08 -5.10 -15.41
#